data_AF-G9ZT71-F1
#
_entry.id   AF-G9ZT71-F1
#
_cell.length_a   1.000
_cell.length_b   1.000
_cell.length_c   1.000
_cell.angle_alpha   90.00
_cell.angle_beta   90.00
_cell.angle_gamma   90.00
#
_symmetry.space_group_name_H-M   'P 1'
#
loop_
_entity.id
_entity.type
_entity.pdbx_description
1 polymer ?
#
loop_
_entity_poly.entity_id
_entity_poly.type
_entity_poly.pdbx_seq_one_letter_code
_entity_poly.pdbx_strand_id
1 'polypeptide(L)'
;MSDIGYPIIERIKYDPQATGKLEDAIDGDKLKRKLLMDYPTVYVIYSPIKSGGYKVYVGETNDIERRTEQHLNEDPKVRDDWRELSKSKDAHMFVIGHDHFNKSLTLDIENQMMLFMLGVPSVKKLNNRRENEQNEYYTSKEKIKSFPEFGVSSADLTGICFLLRALFVTLRFLRRHHFTI
;
A
#
# COMPACT_ATOMS: atom_id res chain seq x y z
N MET A 1 -3.72 -5.45 27.99
CA MET A 1 -3.25 -4.69 26.82
C MET A 1 -2.75 -5.71 25.83
N SER A 2 -3.48 -5.96 24.75
CA SER A 2 -3.01 -6.84 23.68
C SER A 2 -1.85 -6.17 22.96
N ASP A 3 -0.70 -6.85 22.90
CA ASP A 3 0.39 -6.45 22.02
C ASP A 3 -0.18 -6.32 20.61
N ILE A 4 -0.18 -5.10 20.07
CA ILE A 4 -0.56 -4.86 18.67
C ILE A 4 0.50 -5.58 17.85
N GLY A 5 0.11 -6.66 17.16
CA GLY A 5 0.98 -7.43 16.29
C GLY A 5 1.68 -6.54 15.25
N TYR A 6 2.74 -7.02 14.64
CA TYR A 6 3.28 -6.34 13.46
C TYR A 6 2.43 -6.70 12.24
N PRO A 7 2.25 -5.77 11.28
CA PRO A 7 1.58 -6.10 10.03
C PRO A 7 2.32 -7.21 9.30
N ILE A 8 1.56 -8.09 8.66
CA ILE A 8 2.08 -9.08 7.72
C ILE A 8 2.13 -8.41 6.34
N ILE A 9 3.25 -8.59 5.64
CA ILE A 9 3.49 -7.99 4.34
C ILE A 9 4.01 -9.09 3.42
N GLU A 10 3.27 -9.36 2.34
CA GLU A 10 3.71 -10.27 1.28
C GLU A 10 4.01 -9.49 0.01
N ARG A 11 5.13 -9.84 -0.64
CA ARG A 11 5.53 -9.27 -1.93
C ARG A 11 5.37 -10.33 -3.00
N ILE A 12 4.53 -10.04 -3.99
CA ILE A 12 4.30 -10.91 -5.13
C ILE A 12 4.60 -10.17 -6.43
N LYS A 13 4.85 -10.94 -7.50
CA LYS A 13 4.89 -10.37 -8.84
C LYS A 13 3.47 -10.00 -9.27
N TYR A 14 3.30 -8.80 -9.83
CA TYR A 14 2.01 -8.32 -10.31
C TYR A 14 1.84 -8.67 -11.78
N ASP A 15 1.20 -9.80 -12.03
CA ASP A 15 0.85 -10.33 -13.34
C ASP A 15 -0.42 -11.20 -13.25
N PRO A 16 -0.93 -11.78 -14.35
CA PRO A 16 -2.15 -12.60 -14.32
C PRO A 16 -2.16 -13.78 -13.32
N GLN A 17 -1.01 -14.17 -12.77
CA GLN A 17 -0.88 -15.22 -11.76
C GLN A 17 -0.72 -14.67 -10.34
N ALA A 18 -0.92 -13.36 -10.13
CA ALA A 18 -0.72 -12.70 -8.84
C ALA A 18 -1.54 -13.35 -7.70
N THR A 19 -2.81 -13.66 -7.93
CA THR A 19 -3.67 -14.31 -6.93
C THR A 19 -3.12 -15.67 -6.50
N GLY A 20 -2.75 -16.52 -7.46
CA GLY A 20 -2.12 -17.82 -7.17
C GLY A 20 -0.80 -17.67 -6.42
N LYS A 21 0.04 -16.71 -6.81
CA LYS A 21 1.30 -16.41 -6.09
C LYS A 21 1.09 -15.90 -4.68
N LEU A 22 -0.02 -15.23 -4.41
CA LEU A 22 -0.36 -14.79 -3.05
C LEU A 22 -0.76 -15.97 -2.18
N GLU A 23 -1.59 -16.88 -2.70
CA GLU A 23 -1.92 -18.14 -2.01
C GLU A 23 -0.66 -19.00 -1.80
N ASP A 24 0.24 -19.08 -2.79
CA ASP A 24 1.52 -19.77 -2.64
C ASP A 24 2.39 -19.13 -1.54
N ALA A 25 2.42 -17.79 -1.44
CA ALA A 25 3.17 -17.06 -0.42
C ALA A 25 2.56 -17.18 1.00
N ILE A 26 1.24 -17.41 1.07
CA ILE A 26 0.54 -17.74 2.31
C ILE A 26 0.95 -19.13 2.81
N ASP A 27 1.28 -20.06 1.90
CA ASP A 27 1.81 -21.40 2.22
C ASP A 27 0.95 -22.17 3.24
N GLY A 28 -0.37 -22.04 3.10
CA GLY A 28 -1.33 -22.68 4.01
C GLY A 28 -1.38 -22.13 5.45
N ASP A 29 -0.64 -21.07 5.77
CA ASP A 29 -0.70 -20.40 7.07
C ASP A 29 -2.09 -19.75 7.27
N LYS A 30 -2.87 -20.34 8.18
CA LYS A 30 -4.23 -19.90 8.48
C LYS A 30 -4.31 -18.46 8.98
N LEU A 31 -3.33 -18.00 9.74
CA LEU A 31 -3.32 -16.63 10.25
C LEU A 31 -2.98 -15.66 9.12
N LYS A 32 -1.95 -15.94 8.32
CA LYS A 32 -1.63 -15.12 7.14
C LYS A 32 -2.80 -15.03 6.19
N ARG A 33 -3.43 -16.16 5.87
CA ARG A 33 -4.60 -16.22 5.00
C ARG A 33 -5.71 -15.31 5.52
N LYS A 34 -6.03 -15.43 6.80
CA LYS A 34 -7.06 -14.61 7.43
C LYS A 34 -6.74 -13.12 7.36
N LEU A 35 -5.50 -12.74 7.59
CA LEU A 35 -5.08 -11.33 7.61
C LEU A 35 -4.93 -10.71 6.22
N LEU A 36 -4.59 -11.50 5.19
CA LEU A 36 -4.30 -11.02 3.84
C LEU A 36 -5.46 -11.21 2.86
N MET A 37 -6.32 -12.23 3.07
CA MET A 37 -7.43 -12.57 2.16
C MET A 37 -8.81 -12.26 2.77
N ASP A 38 -9.01 -12.55 4.05
CA ASP A 38 -10.35 -12.50 4.66
C ASP A 38 -10.67 -11.16 5.34
N TYR A 39 -9.65 -10.36 5.66
CA TYR A 39 -9.80 -9.03 6.26
C TYR A 39 -9.48 -7.91 5.27
N PRO A 40 -9.98 -6.68 5.52
CA PRO A 40 -9.59 -5.52 4.73
C PRO A 40 -8.07 -5.40 4.68
N THR A 41 -7.51 -5.18 3.50
CA THR A 41 -6.07 -5.05 3.28
C THR A 41 -5.74 -3.74 2.57
N VAL A 42 -4.49 -3.32 2.72
CA VAL A 42 -3.88 -2.26 1.92
C VAL A 42 -2.87 -2.90 0.99
N TYR A 43 -2.80 -2.45 -0.25
CA TYR A 43 -1.84 -2.95 -1.21
C TYR A 43 -1.14 -1.81 -1.95
N VAL A 44 0.08 -2.10 -2.39
CA VAL A 44 0.90 -1.19 -3.18
C VAL A 44 1.39 -1.91 -4.42
N ILE A 45 0.96 -1.45 -5.59
CA ILE A 45 1.46 -1.94 -6.88
C ILE A 45 2.52 -0.95 -7.36
N TYR A 46 3.66 -1.46 -7.80
CA TYR A 46 4.70 -0.61 -8.36
C TYR A 46 5.32 -1.24 -9.59
N SER A 47 5.90 -0.39 -10.44
CA SER A 47 6.69 -0.82 -11.59
C SER A 47 7.83 0.17 -11.86
N PRO A 48 9.01 -0.31 -12.28
CA PRO A 48 10.10 0.57 -12.66
C PRO A 48 9.75 1.35 -13.94
N ILE A 49 10.24 2.59 -14.02
CA ILE A 49 10.15 3.41 -15.24
C ILE A 49 11.51 3.41 -15.93
N LYS A 50 11.52 3.37 -17.26
CA LYS A 50 12.76 3.32 -18.07
C LYS A 50 13.75 4.47 -17.77
N SER A 51 13.24 5.66 -17.43
CA SER A 51 14.04 6.84 -17.08
C SER A 51 14.56 6.82 -15.63
N GLY A 52 14.36 5.71 -14.90
CA GLY A 52 14.66 5.59 -13.49
C GLY A 52 13.48 5.96 -12.59
N GLY A 53 13.48 5.38 -11.38
CA GLY A 53 12.40 5.49 -10.41
C GLY A 53 11.21 4.56 -10.70
N TYR A 54 10.11 4.81 -10.00
CA TYR A 54 8.96 3.92 -9.95
C TYR A 54 7.66 4.66 -10.23
N LYS A 55 6.74 3.97 -10.90
CA LYS A 55 5.31 4.26 -10.87
C LYS A 55 4.71 3.43 -9.74
N VAL A 56 3.89 4.05 -8.91
CA VAL A 56 3.25 3.44 -7.73
C VAL A 56 1.75 3.67 -7.77
N TYR A 57 0.99 2.69 -7.32
CA TYR A 57 -0.43 2.76 -7.02
C TYR A 57 -0.64 2.23 -5.61
N VAL A 58 -1.40 2.94 -4.79
CA VAL A 58 -1.79 2.52 -3.44
C VAL A 58 -3.30 2.34 -3.43
N GLY A 59 -3.79 1.28 -2.82
CA GLY A 59 -5.22 1.05 -2.67
C GLY A 59 -5.56 0.25 -1.43
N GLU A 60 -6.81 0.32 -1.00
CA GLU A 60 -7.41 -0.59 -0.03
C GLU A 60 -8.48 -1.47 -0.68
N THR A 61 -8.76 -2.62 -0.07
CA THR A 61 -9.85 -3.51 -0.49
C THR A 61 -10.26 -4.46 0.62
N ASN A 62 -11.52 -4.90 0.59
CA ASN A 62 -12.01 -5.99 1.44
C ASN A 62 -11.79 -7.38 0.82
N ASP A 63 -11.37 -7.41 -0.44
CA ASP A 63 -11.23 -8.61 -1.25
C ASP A 63 -10.08 -8.37 -2.23
N ILE A 64 -8.91 -8.89 -1.89
CA ILE A 64 -7.67 -8.62 -2.63
C ILE A 64 -7.62 -9.37 -3.95
N GLU A 65 -8.22 -10.57 -4.02
CA GLU A 65 -8.24 -11.40 -5.21
C GLU A 65 -9.07 -10.73 -6.30
N ARG A 66 -10.33 -10.42 -5.99
CA ARG A 66 -11.25 -9.76 -6.93
C ARG A 66 -10.72 -8.41 -7.36
N ARG A 67 -10.11 -7.65 -6.44
CA ARG A 67 -9.55 -6.32 -6.79
C ARG A 67 -8.34 -6.43 -7.71
N THR A 68 -7.49 -7.43 -7.50
CA THR A 68 -6.34 -7.73 -8.35
C THR A 68 -6.79 -8.14 -9.75
N GLU A 69 -7.78 -9.03 -9.86
CA GLU A 69 -8.36 -9.44 -11.14
C GLU A 69 -8.97 -8.26 -11.91
N GLN A 70 -9.73 -7.39 -11.21
CA GLN A 70 -10.29 -6.18 -11.80
C GLN A 70 -9.18 -5.26 -12.36
N HIS A 71 -8.10 -5.08 -11.61
CA HIS A 71 -6.97 -4.24 -12.02
C HIS A 71 -6.16 -4.81 -13.18
N LEU A 72 -6.17 -6.13 -13.37
CA LEU A 72 -5.48 -6.80 -14.47
C LEU A 72 -6.34 -6.88 -15.74
N ASN A 73 -7.66 -7.03 -15.60
CA ASN A 73 -8.53 -7.43 -16.71
C ASN A 73 -9.58 -6.38 -17.11
N GLU A 74 -10.05 -5.56 -16.16
CA GLU A 74 -11.14 -4.60 -16.40
C GLU A 74 -10.66 -3.17 -16.49
N ASP A 75 -9.94 -2.69 -15.47
CA ASP A 75 -9.45 -1.31 -15.42
C ASP A 75 -8.57 -0.96 -16.66
N PRO A 76 -7.68 -1.84 -17.18
CA PRO A 76 -6.89 -1.57 -18.38
C PRO A 76 -7.69 -1.28 -19.66
N LYS A 77 -8.97 -1.68 -19.72
CA LYS A 77 -9.84 -1.44 -20.88
C LYS A 77 -10.27 0.02 -21.00
N VAL A 78 -10.33 0.72 -19.87
CA VAL A 78 -10.85 2.09 -19.77
C VAL A 78 -9.81 3.09 -19.26
N ARG A 79 -8.71 2.60 -18.69
CA ARG A 79 -7.70 3.41 -18.02
C ARG A 79 -6.29 3.12 -18.51
N ASP A 80 -5.67 4.14 -19.09
CA ASP A 80 -4.32 4.11 -19.65
C ASP A 80 -3.26 3.79 -18.60
N ASP A 81 -3.41 4.32 -17.39
CA ASP A 81 -2.47 4.12 -16.30
C ASP A 81 -2.45 2.66 -15.82
N TRP A 82 -3.61 2.00 -15.78
CA TRP A 82 -3.74 0.56 -15.54
C TRP A 82 -3.28 -0.29 -16.71
N ARG A 83 -3.51 0.15 -17.95
CA ARG A 83 -2.99 -0.51 -19.14
C ARG A 83 -1.46 -0.54 -19.14
N GLU A 84 -0.82 0.55 -18.71
CA GLU A 84 0.63 0.59 -18.56
C GLU A 84 1.13 -0.31 -17.42
N LEU A 85 0.44 -0.32 -16.27
CA LEU A 85 0.80 -1.17 -15.13
C LEU A 85 0.66 -2.67 -15.43
N SER A 86 -0.48 -3.08 -15.99
CA SER A 86 -0.76 -4.48 -16.36
C SER A 86 0.18 -5.03 -17.43
N LYS A 87 0.72 -4.17 -18.30
CA LYS A 87 1.70 -4.56 -19.33
C LYS A 87 3.16 -4.51 -18.86
N SER A 88 3.42 -4.02 -17.64
CA SER A 88 4.79 -3.95 -17.14
C SER A 88 5.32 -5.35 -16.80
N LYS A 89 6.47 -5.70 -17.38
CA LYS A 89 7.11 -7.02 -17.17
C LYS A 89 7.67 -7.23 -15.77
N ASP A 90 7.91 -6.12 -15.06
CA ASP A 90 8.57 -6.08 -13.76
C ASP A 90 7.71 -5.35 -12.71
N ALA A 91 6.39 -5.40 -12.89
CA ALA A 91 5.47 -4.95 -11.86
C ALA A 91 5.40 -5.93 -10.70
N HIS A 92 5.23 -5.39 -9.50
CA HIS A 92 5.13 -6.13 -8.26
C HIS A 92 4.07 -5.50 -7.37
N MET A 93 3.58 -6.29 -6.42
CA MET A 93 2.54 -5.89 -5.49
C MET A 93 2.94 -6.29 -4.07
N PHE A 94 2.82 -5.34 -3.15
CA PHE A 94 2.81 -5.62 -1.73
C PHE A 94 1.35 -5.75 -1.27
N VAL A 95 1.05 -6.79 -0.49
CA VAL A 95 -0.23 -6.96 0.21
C VAL A 95 0.04 -6.88 1.70
N ILE A 96 -0.70 -6.03 2.39
CA ILE A 96 -0.47 -5.68 3.79
C ILE A 96 -1.73 -6.02 4.56
N GLY A 97 -1.57 -6.87 5.58
CA GLY A 97 -2.64 -7.33 6.46
C GLY A 97 -2.31 -7.14 7.92
N HIS A 98 -3.33 -6.94 8.74
CA HIS A 98 -3.20 -6.81 10.20
C HIS A 98 -4.53 -7.15 10.88
N ASP A 99 -4.48 -7.71 12.09
CA ASP A 99 -5.66 -8.13 12.86
C ASP A 99 -6.63 -7.00 13.26
N HIS A 100 -6.20 -5.75 13.20
CA HIS A 100 -7.00 -4.57 13.53
C HIS A 100 -7.48 -3.80 12.29
N PHE A 101 -7.12 -4.28 11.10
CA PHE A 101 -7.59 -3.68 9.86
C PHE A 101 -9.11 -3.79 9.78
N ASN A 102 -9.70 -2.62 9.64
CA ASN A 102 -11.10 -2.41 9.36
C ASN A 102 -11.17 -1.34 8.27
N LYS A 103 -12.32 -1.24 7.59
CA LYS A 103 -12.47 -0.38 6.42
C LYS A 103 -12.06 1.08 6.64
N SER A 104 -12.37 1.66 7.80
CA SER A 104 -11.97 3.05 8.10
C SER A 104 -10.46 3.17 8.25
N LEU A 105 -9.85 2.23 8.97
CA LEU A 105 -8.41 2.24 9.21
C LEU A 105 -7.60 1.98 7.94
N THR A 106 -8.04 1.07 7.07
CA THR A 106 -7.35 0.81 5.79
C THR A 106 -7.43 2.01 4.86
N LEU A 107 -8.54 2.75 4.86
CA LEU A 107 -8.69 4.01 4.14
C LEU A 107 -7.75 5.12 4.66
N ASP A 108 -7.62 5.24 5.98
CA ASP A 108 -6.68 6.18 6.61
C ASP A 108 -5.22 5.84 6.28
N ILE A 109 -4.87 4.55 6.30
CA ILE A 109 -3.55 4.05 5.93
C ILE A 109 -3.27 4.30 4.45
N GLU A 110 -4.21 4.00 3.55
CA GLU A 110 -4.11 4.32 2.12
C GLU A 110 -3.78 5.80 1.92
N ASN A 111 -4.55 6.69 2.56
CA ASN A 111 -4.34 8.14 2.50
C ASN A 111 -2.94 8.56 2.95
N GLN A 112 -2.49 8.06 4.10
CA GLN A 112 -1.17 8.38 4.65
C GLN A 112 -0.05 7.85 3.77
N MET A 113 -0.21 6.63 3.23
CA MET A 113 0.77 6.04 2.32
C MET A 113 0.87 6.85 1.03
N MET A 114 -0.24 7.30 0.44
CA MET A 114 -0.22 8.15 -0.75
C MET A 114 0.53 9.47 -0.49
N LEU A 115 0.23 10.15 0.61
CA LEU A 115 0.93 11.39 0.99
C LEU A 115 2.43 11.16 1.16
N PHE A 116 2.81 10.05 1.78
CA PHE A 116 4.21 9.68 1.92
C PHE A 116 4.87 9.42 0.55
N MET A 117 4.24 8.66 -0.34
CA MET A 117 4.80 8.33 -1.65
C MET A 117 5.09 9.58 -2.50
N LEU A 118 4.31 10.66 -2.32
CA LEU A 118 4.59 11.96 -2.98
C LEU A 118 5.92 12.59 -2.52
N GLY A 119 6.35 12.32 -1.29
CA GLY A 119 7.62 12.79 -0.75
C GLY A 119 8.83 11.92 -1.10
N VAL A 120 8.63 10.74 -1.69
CA VAL A 120 9.71 9.79 -2.00
C VAL A 120 10.33 10.14 -3.37
N PRO A 121 11.62 10.54 -3.44
CA PRO A 121 12.21 11.01 -4.71
C PRO A 121 12.26 9.95 -5.82
N SER A 122 12.25 8.66 -5.47
CA SER A 122 12.24 7.56 -6.44
C SER A 122 10.85 7.30 -7.01
N VAL A 123 9.76 7.78 -6.39
CA VAL A 123 8.41 7.68 -6.92
C VAL A 123 8.21 8.83 -7.91
N LYS A 124 8.12 8.50 -9.20
CA LYS A 124 7.96 9.51 -10.27
C LYS A 124 6.52 9.68 -10.72
N LYS A 125 5.67 8.68 -10.45
CA LYS A 125 4.24 8.73 -10.78
C LYS A 125 3.46 7.98 -9.71
N LEU A 126 2.52 8.65 -9.07
CA LEU A 126 1.59 8.07 -8.11
C LEU A 126 0.20 8.07 -8.76
N ASN A 127 -0.30 6.89 -9.13
CA ASN A 127 -1.63 6.75 -9.68
C ASN A 127 -2.63 6.55 -8.53
N ASN A 128 -3.75 7.28 -8.54
CA ASN A 128 -4.85 7.07 -7.60
C ASN A 128 -6.20 7.34 -8.30
N ARG A 129 -7.29 6.72 -7.83
CA ARG A 129 -8.67 7.05 -8.23
C ARG A 129 -9.13 8.43 -7.74
N ARG A 130 -8.50 9.04 -6.73
CA ARG A 130 -8.93 10.34 -6.17
C ARG A 130 -8.44 11.58 -6.92
N GLU A 131 -7.91 11.43 -8.12
CA GLU A 131 -7.36 12.57 -8.89
C GLU A 131 -8.39 13.66 -9.27
N ASN A 132 -9.71 13.53 -8.98
CA ASN A 132 -10.69 14.55 -9.39
C ASN A 132 -11.86 14.86 -8.41
N GLU A 133 -11.81 14.52 -7.11
CA GLU A 133 -12.89 14.90 -6.17
C GLU A 133 -12.48 15.78 -4.97
N GLN A 134 -11.21 16.16 -4.84
CA GLN A 134 -10.82 17.21 -3.90
C GLN A 134 -9.75 18.11 -4.50
N ASN A 135 -10.22 19.16 -5.15
CA ASN A 135 -9.45 20.38 -5.35
C ASN A 135 -8.93 20.86 -3.98
N GLU A 136 -7.60 20.97 -3.89
CA GLU A 136 -6.78 21.55 -2.82
C GLU A 136 -7.03 21.11 -1.36
N TYR A 137 -6.07 20.36 -0.80
CA TYR A 137 -5.90 20.28 0.65
C TYR A 137 -4.77 21.21 1.13
N TYR A 138 -5.17 22.20 1.91
CA TYR A 138 -4.41 23.35 2.43
C TYR A 138 -3.29 23.04 3.47
N THR A 139 -2.73 21.82 3.51
CA THR A 139 -1.73 21.46 4.56
C THR A 139 -0.54 20.63 4.05
N SER A 140 -0.08 20.89 2.83
CA SER A 140 1.18 20.32 2.31
C SER A 140 2.42 20.74 3.12
N LYS A 141 2.34 21.78 3.95
CA LYS A 141 3.47 22.30 4.73
C LYS A 141 3.54 21.84 6.19
N GLU A 142 2.47 21.29 6.78
CA GLU A 142 2.44 21.03 8.24
C GLU A 142 2.52 19.54 8.64
N LYS A 143 2.14 18.59 7.77
CA LYS A 143 2.11 17.15 8.11
C LYS A 143 3.40 16.37 7.87
N ILE A 144 4.49 17.04 7.47
CA ILE A 144 5.80 16.38 7.34
C ILE A 144 6.47 16.19 8.73
N LYS A 145 6.02 16.92 9.76
CA LYS A 145 6.65 16.90 11.10
C LYS A 145 6.41 15.64 11.95
N SER A 146 5.49 14.74 11.58
CA SER A 146 5.21 13.53 12.38
C SER A 146 5.86 12.26 11.84
N PHE A 147 6.58 12.33 10.72
CA PHE A 147 7.40 11.23 10.24
C PHE A 147 8.85 11.50 10.64
N PRO A 148 9.48 10.64 11.44
CA PRO A 148 10.90 10.77 11.71
C PRO A 148 11.66 10.78 10.38
N GLU A 149 12.53 11.77 10.22
CA GLU A 149 13.48 11.95 9.11
C GLU A 149 14.49 10.79 9.11
N PHE A 150 14.02 9.58 8.82
CA PHE A 150 14.89 8.46 8.55
C PHE A 150 15.35 8.59 7.12
N GLY A 151 16.64 8.89 6.94
CA GLY A 151 17.29 9.03 5.65
C GLY A 151 16.98 7.84 4.75
N VAL A 152 16.07 8.04 3.79
CA VAL A 152 15.78 7.09 2.71
C VAL A 152 16.91 7.22 1.71
N SER A 153 18.06 6.64 2.05
CA SER A 153 19.19 6.51 1.14
C SER A 153 18.92 5.38 0.16
N SER A 154 18.71 5.78 -1.10
CA SER A 154 19.02 5.03 -2.32
C SER A 154 18.16 3.81 -2.71
N ALA A 155 17.67 3.90 -3.95
CA ALA A 155 17.36 2.84 -4.92
C ALA A 155 16.21 1.84 -4.64
N ASP A 156 16.00 1.33 -3.43
CA ASP A 156 15.14 0.15 -3.27
C ASP A 156 13.88 0.38 -2.43
N LEU A 157 12.80 -0.32 -2.82
CA LEU A 157 11.49 -0.33 -2.15
C LEU A 157 11.52 -0.94 -0.75
N THR A 158 12.71 -1.29 -0.24
CA THR A 158 13.04 -1.50 1.17
C THR A 158 12.52 -0.35 2.05
N GLY A 159 12.45 0.88 1.52
CA GLY A 159 11.81 2.03 2.16
C GLY A 159 10.31 1.85 2.44
N ILE A 160 9.57 1.09 1.63
CA ILE A 160 8.15 0.79 1.85
C ILE A 160 7.98 -0.17 3.03
N CYS A 161 8.82 -1.20 3.13
CA CYS A 161 8.82 -2.10 4.29
C CYS A 161 9.21 -1.36 5.58
N PHE A 162 10.18 -0.45 5.50
CA PHE A 162 10.56 0.40 6.63
C PHE A 162 9.44 1.40 7.00
N LEU A 163 8.76 1.99 6.02
CA LEU A 163 7.60 2.85 6.20
C LEU A 163 6.46 2.14 6.91
N LEU A 164 6.11 0.92 6.49
CA LEU A 164 5.07 0.13 7.15
C LEU A 164 5.47 -0.20 8.59
N ARG A 165 6.75 -0.46 8.85
CA ARG A 165 7.22 -0.60 10.23
C ARG A 165 7.07 0.71 11.03
N ALA A 166 7.38 1.87 10.44
CA ALA A 166 7.28 3.17 11.10
C ALA A 166 5.83 3.63 11.31
N LEU A 167 4.95 3.47 10.31
CA LEU A 167 3.54 3.85 10.37
C LEU A 167 2.81 3.15 11.51
N PHE A 168 3.08 1.86 11.71
CA PHE A 168 2.49 1.09 12.79
C PHE A 168 3.08 1.45 14.17
N VAL A 169 4.35 1.87 14.24
CA VAL A 169 4.93 2.47 15.46
C VAL A 169 4.26 3.81 15.79
N THR A 170 3.95 4.64 14.78
CA THR A 170 3.25 5.92 14.98
C THR A 170 1.77 5.72 15.34
N LEU A 171 1.09 4.74 14.74
CA LEU A 171 -0.28 4.36 15.10
C LEU A 171 -0.37 3.81 16.54
N ARG A 172 0.67 3.11 17.03
CA ARG A 172 0.81 2.76 18.46
C ARG A 172 0.85 4.01 19.36
N PHE A 173 1.44 5.11 18.90
CA PHE A 173 1.54 6.36 19.65
C PHE A 173 0.20 7.14 19.66
N LEU A 174 -0.49 7.21 18.52
CA LEU A 174 -1.76 7.93 18.40
C LEU A 174 -2.90 7.26 19.19
N ARG A 175 -2.94 5.93 19.28
CA ARG A 175 -3.95 5.22 20.10
C ARG A 175 -3.73 5.34 21.61
N ARG A 176 -2.52 5.71 22.08
CA ARG A 176 -2.28 5.98 23.51
C ARG A 176 -2.90 7.28 24.01
N HIS A 177 -3.28 8.19 23.11
CA HIS A 177 -3.86 9.49 23.48
C HIS A 177 -5.39 9.60 23.25
N HIS A 178 -6.04 8.56 22.73
CA HIS A 178 -7.48 8.56 22.45
C HIS A 178 -8.33 7.65 23.37
N PHE A 179 -7.76 7.08 24.42
CA PHE A 179 -8.51 6.44 25.51
C PHE A 179 -8.03 6.97 26.87
N THR A 180 -8.47 8.18 27.18
CA THR A 180 -8.58 8.69 28.55
C THR A 180 -9.82 9.57 28.62
N ILE A 181 -11.01 8.94 28.60
CA ILE A 181 -12.21 9.39 29.31
C ILE A 181 -12.97 8.12 29.72
#